data_AF-W2IDK4-F1
#
_entry.id   AF-W2IDK4-F1
#
_cell.length_a   1.000
_cell.length_b   1.000
_cell.length_c   1.000
_cell.angle_alpha   90.00
_cell.angle_beta   90.00
_cell.angle_gamma   90.00
#
_symmetry.space_group_name_H-M   'P 1'
#
loop_
_entity.id
_entity.type
_entity.pdbx_description
1 polymer ?
#
loop_
_entity_poly.entity_id
_entity_poly.type
_entity_poly.pdbx_seq_one_letter_code
_entity_poly.pdbx_strand_id
1 'polypeptide(L)'
;MTATPVRHSPFYTLEDAKISFNIFCCFCGIGSLSMPSNYARAGPIYATIALLLMAFVNIYATIALSKVINAAPPSVKTFTDVGAWVFGTTGRYAVMLSQLLVCLLLPCAFLVLGSMLLDVLFPDAFSQIFWMIFMAVTVIPVCLIPTLKEASSVALVGCLGTIIADVVGVSILEWEMR
;
A
#
# COMPACT_ATOMS: atom_id res chain seq x y z
N MET A 1 -3.34 -22.82 -38.83
CA MET A 1 -3.04 -22.26 -37.50
C MET A 1 -1.53 -22.12 -37.41
N THR A 2 -1.01 -20.97 -37.82
CA THR A 2 0.41 -20.63 -37.76
C THR A 2 0.72 -20.10 -36.38
N ALA A 3 1.56 -20.82 -35.63
CA ALA A 3 2.05 -20.38 -34.32
C ALA A 3 2.85 -19.08 -34.51
N THR A 4 2.37 -17.99 -33.91
CA THR A 4 3.12 -16.74 -33.80
C THR A 4 4.34 -16.97 -32.90
N PRO A 5 5.55 -16.51 -33.30
CA PRO A 5 6.74 -16.67 -32.49
C PRO A 5 6.59 -15.87 -31.19
N VAL A 6 6.85 -16.52 -30.05
CA VAL A 6 6.91 -15.89 -28.73
C VAL A 6 8.07 -14.90 -28.76
N ARG A 7 7.76 -13.62 -28.91
CA ARG A 7 8.74 -12.53 -28.81
C ARG A 7 9.21 -12.50 -27.36
N HIS A 8 10.46 -12.89 -27.11
CA HIS A 8 11.08 -12.66 -25.81
C HIS A 8 11.15 -11.15 -25.58
N SER A 9 10.17 -10.62 -24.84
CA SER A 9 10.26 -9.29 -24.25
C SER A 9 11.44 -9.28 -23.28
N PRO A 10 12.15 -8.15 -23.12
CA PRO A 10 13.16 -8.02 -22.09
C PRO A 10 12.59 -8.44 -20.74
N PHE A 11 13.34 -9.26 -20.00
CA PHE A 11 12.87 -9.92 -18.77
C PHE A 11 12.56 -8.93 -17.64
N TYR A 12 12.97 -7.67 -17.79
CA TYR A 12 12.69 -6.58 -16.86
C TYR A 12 12.88 -5.22 -17.57
N THR A 13 11.81 -4.47 -17.77
CA THR A 13 11.88 -3.11 -18.31
C THR A 13 12.02 -2.07 -17.20
N LEU A 14 12.44 -0.85 -17.56
CA LEU A 14 12.42 0.27 -16.61
C LEU A 14 10.99 0.63 -16.15
N GLU A 15 9.97 0.25 -16.92
CA GLU A 15 8.57 0.42 -16.51
C GLU A 15 8.20 -0.59 -15.43
N ASP A 16 8.61 -1.86 -15.61
CA ASP A 16 8.42 -2.91 -14.60
C ASP A 16 9.13 -2.58 -13.30
N ALA A 17 10.32 -1.96 -13.38
CA ALA A 17 11.06 -1.47 -12.21
C ALA A 17 10.29 -0.40 -11.43
N LYS A 18 9.71 0.58 -12.13
CA LYS A 18 8.90 1.64 -11.51
C LYS A 18 7.64 1.09 -10.86
N ILE A 19 6.97 0.14 -11.53
CA ILE A 19 5.76 -0.51 -10.99
C ILE A 19 6.11 -1.32 -9.73
N SER A 20 7.17 -2.13 -9.79
CA SER A 20 7.65 -2.92 -8.65
C SER A 20 8.01 -2.04 -7.46
N PHE A 21 8.71 -0.94 -7.72
CA PHE A 21 9.10 0.01 -6.69
C PHE A 21 7.90 0.74 -6.08
N ASN A 22 6.90 1.10 -6.89
CA ASN A 22 5.67 1.72 -6.39
C ASN A 22 4.88 0.75 -5.47
N ILE A 23 4.79 -0.53 -5.84
CA ILE A 23 4.17 -1.57 -4.99
C ILE A 23 4.92 -1.68 -3.65
N PHE A 24 6.26 -1.65 -3.70
CA PHE A 24 7.09 -1.66 -2.49
C PHE A 24 6.83 -0.43 -1.61
N CYS A 25 6.76 0.77 -2.20
CA CYS A 25 6.44 2.00 -1.48
C CYS A 25 5.08 1.93 -0.77
N CYS A 26 4.07 1.35 -1.43
CA CYS A 26 2.76 1.16 -0.81
C CYS A 26 2.81 0.24 0.43
N PHE A 27 3.69 -0.76 0.44
CA PHE A 27 3.86 -1.66 1.58
C PHE A 27 4.59 -1.00 2.75
N CYS A 28 5.68 -0.27 2.47
CA CYS A 28 6.51 0.44 3.46
C CYS A 28 5.85 1.69 4.08
N GLY A 29 4.57 1.94 3.81
CA GLY A 29 3.82 3.04 4.39
C GLY A 29 3.14 2.65 5.70
N ILE A 30 1.81 2.63 5.67
CA ILE A 30 0.97 2.38 6.85
C ILE A 30 1.22 1.01 7.51
N GLY A 31 1.70 0.04 6.72
CA GLY A 31 2.04 -1.29 7.18
C GLY A 31 3.13 -1.25 8.25
N SER A 32 4.26 -0.61 7.99
CA SER A 32 5.35 -0.53 8.98
C SER A 32 4.99 0.34 10.18
N LEU A 33 4.35 1.48 9.96
CA LEU A 33 3.97 2.42 11.04
C LEU A 33 3.00 1.80 12.07
N SER A 34 2.10 0.91 11.63
CA SER A 34 1.13 0.26 12.52
C SER A 34 1.67 -0.99 13.23
N MET A 35 2.78 -1.55 12.75
CA MET A 35 3.31 -2.82 13.27
C MET A 35 3.72 -2.77 14.74
N PRO A 36 4.45 -1.76 15.25
CA PRO A 36 4.79 -1.70 16.66
C PRO A 36 3.56 -1.73 17.57
N SER A 37 2.51 -0.96 17.23
CA SER A 37 1.25 -0.94 17.97
C SER A 37 0.52 -2.28 17.92
N ASN A 38 0.49 -2.93 16.75
CA ASN A 38 -0.12 -4.25 16.59
C ASN A 38 0.61 -5.33 17.38
N TYR A 39 1.96 -5.32 17.35
CA TYR A 39 2.80 -6.25 18.12
C TYR A 39 2.70 -6.01 19.62
N ALA A 40 2.60 -4.75 20.06
CA ALA A 40 2.40 -4.41 21.47
C ALA A 40 1.07 -4.94 22.02
N ARG A 41 0.02 -4.98 21.19
CA ARG A 41 -1.32 -5.44 21.61
C ARG A 41 -1.52 -6.95 21.51
N ALA A 42 -1.02 -7.58 20.45
CA ALA A 42 -1.21 -9.02 20.22
C ALA A 42 -0.08 -9.89 20.81
N GLY A 43 1.07 -9.29 21.13
CA GLY A 43 2.28 -10.01 21.51
C GLY A 43 3.03 -10.60 20.30
N PRO A 44 4.33 -10.90 20.45
CA PRO A 44 5.22 -11.22 19.33
C PRO A 44 4.83 -12.51 18.60
N ILE A 45 4.36 -13.53 19.33
CA ILE A 45 4.03 -14.84 18.75
C ILE A 45 2.78 -14.73 17.84
N TYR A 46 1.68 -14.22 18.38
CA TYR A 46 0.42 -14.11 17.62
C TYR A 46 0.51 -13.09 16.49
N ALA A 47 1.20 -11.96 16.71
CA ALA A 47 1.43 -10.97 15.67
C ALA A 47 2.27 -11.54 14.51
N THR A 48 3.32 -12.32 14.81
CA THR A 48 4.14 -12.97 13.76
C THR A 48 3.35 -14.01 12.98
N ILE A 49 2.55 -14.85 13.65
CA ILE A 49 1.70 -15.85 12.98
C ILE A 49 0.68 -15.14 12.06
N ALA A 50 0.02 -14.10 12.56
CA ALA A 50 -0.94 -13.33 11.77
C ALA A 50 -0.28 -12.65 10.56
N LEU A 51 0.91 -12.08 10.75
CA LEU A 51 1.69 -11.46 9.70
C LEU A 51 2.05 -12.46 8.60
N LEU A 52 2.57 -13.64 8.96
CA LEU A 52 2.97 -14.67 8.00
C LEU A 52 1.77 -15.21 7.23
N LEU A 53 0.65 -15.45 7.91
CA LEU A 53 -0.59 -15.90 7.27
C LEU A 53 -1.10 -14.84 6.29
N MET A 54 -1.13 -13.57 6.70
CA MET A 54 -1.58 -12.48 5.83
C MET A 54 -0.65 -12.29 4.64
N ALA A 55 0.67 -12.42 4.82
CA ALA A 55 1.64 -12.38 3.73
C ALA A 55 1.39 -13.52 2.73
N PHE A 56 1.21 -14.75 3.20
CA PHE A 56 0.95 -15.91 2.34
C PHE A 56 -0.34 -15.74 1.53
N VAL A 57 -1.43 -15.32 2.17
CA VAL A 57 -2.72 -15.10 1.50
C VAL A 57 -2.62 -14.01 0.44
N ASN A 58 -1.94 -12.89 0.73
CA ASN A 58 -1.76 -11.82 -0.24
C ASN A 58 -0.89 -12.25 -1.43
N ILE A 59 0.24 -12.94 -1.18
CA ILE A 59 1.10 -13.46 -2.25
C ILE A 59 0.32 -14.43 -3.14
N TYR A 60 -0.44 -15.36 -2.55
CA TYR A 60 -1.27 -16.29 -3.31
C TYR A 60 -2.33 -15.57 -4.16
N ALA A 61 -3.01 -14.57 -3.58
CA ALA A 61 -4.01 -13.78 -4.29
C ALA A 61 -3.40 -13.02 -5.47
N THR A 62 -2.21 -12.42 -5.29
CA THR A 62 -1.49 -11.74 -6.39
C THR A 62 -1.13 -12.73 -7.51
N ILE A 63 -0.61 -13.92 -7.18
CA ILE A 63 -0.27 -14.94 -8.17
C ILE A 63 -1.52 -15.40 -8.94
N ALA A 64 -2.63 -15.64 -8.23
CA ALA A 64 -3.89 -16.02 -8.85
C ALA A 64 -4.40 -14.93 -9.80
N LEU A 65 -4.34 -13.66 -9.38
CA LEU A 65 -4.73 -12.52 -10.21
C LEU A 65 -3.83 -12.39 -11.45
N SER A 66 -2.51 -12.54 -11.32
CA SER A 66 -1.59 -12.51 -12.45
C SER A 66 -1.90 -13.60 -13.48
N LYS A 67 -2.25 -14.81 -13.03
CA LYS A 67 -2.68 -15.90 -13.93
C LYS A 67 -3.97 -15.57 -14.66
N VAL A 68 -4.95 -14.97 -13.96
CA VAL A 68 -6.22 -14.54 -14.54
C VAL A 68 -6.01 -13.46 -15.60
N ILE A 69 -5.19 -12.44 -15.30
CA ILE A 69 -4.87 -11.36 -16.24
C ILE A 69 -4.13 -11.89 -17.47
N ASN A 70 -3.22 -12.86 -17.30
CA ASN A 70 -2.51 -13.48 -18.41
C ASN A 70 -3.42 -14.32 -19.33
N ALA A 71 -4.53 -14.85 -18.80
CA ALA A 71 -5.54 -15.56 -19.58
C ALA A 71 -6.61 -14.64 -20.19
N ALA A 72 -6.70 -13.38 -19.74
CA ALA A 72 -7.73 -12.45 -20.15
C ALA A 72 -7.46 -11.85 -21.54
N PRO A 73 -8.52 -11.53 -22.32
CA PRO A 73 -8.36 -10.83 -23.59
C PRO A 73 -7.84 -9.40 -23.38
N PRO A 74 -7.19 -8.78 -24.39
CA PRO A 74 -6.58 -7.44 -24.29
C PRO A 74 -7.58 -6.30 -24.03
N SER A 75 -8.88 -6.58 -24.06
CA SER A 75 -9.94 -5.65 -23.64
C SER A 75 -10.03 -5.47 -22.13
N VAL A 76 -9.51 -6.42 -21.33
CA VAL A 76 -9.54 -6.39 -19.87
C VAL A 76 -8.29 -5.70 -19.35
N LYS A 77 -8.42 -4.43 -18.96
CA LYS A 77 -7.30 -3.61 -18.48
C LYS A 77 -7.39 -3.25 -17.00
N THR A 78 -8.59 -3.09 -16.47
CA THR A 78 -8.79 -2.69 -15.07
C THR A 78 -9.18 -3.88 -14.20
N PHE A 79 -8.93 -3.79 -12.89
CA PHE A 79 -9.33 -4.82 -11.94
C PHE A 79 -10.85 -5.05 -11.95
N THR A 80 -11.63 -3.98 -12.13
CA THR A 80 -13.09 -4.04 -12.30
C THR A 80 -13.51 -4.80 -13.56
N ASP A 81 -12.77 -4.67 -14.66
CA ASP A 81 -13.01 -5.43 -15.88
C ASP A 81 -12.63 -6.90 -15.72
N VAL A 82 -11.60 -7.20 -14.93
CA VAL A 82 -11.27 -8.59 -14.55
C VAL A 82 -12.43 -9.21 -13.77
N GLY A 83 -12.99 -8.48 -12.79
CA GLY A 83 -14.17 -8.91 -12.05
C GLY A 83 -15.38 -9.14 -12.96
N ALA A 84 -15.59 -8.26 -13.93
CA ALA A 84 -16.65 -8.41 -14.94
C ALA A 84 -16.45 -9.63 -15.85
N TRP A 85 -15.21 -9.95 -16.19
CA TRP A 85 -14.89 -11.09 -17.05
C TRP A 85 -15.04 -12.43 -16.33
N VAL A 86 -14.62 -12.52 -15.06
CA VAL A 86 -14.69 -13.78 -14.29
C VAL A 86 -16.09 -14.07 -13.76
N PHE A 87 -16.77 -13.05 -13.21
CA PHE A 87 -18.03 -13.22 -12.47
C PHE A 87 -19.20 -12.44 -13.07
N GLY A 88 -19.03 -11.81 -14.23
CA GLY A 88 -20.08 -10.99 -14.85
C GLY A 88 -20.36 -9.70 -14.09
N THR A 89 -21.59 -9.18 -14.25
CA THR A 89 -22.00 -7.88 -13.70
C THR A 89 -21.87 -7.80 -12.17
N THR A 90 -22.14 -8.88 -11.44
CA THR A 90 -22.01 -8.92 -9.97
C THR A 90 -20.54 -8.79 -9.54
N GLY A 91 -19.62 -9.46 -10.23
CA GLY A 91 -18.19 -9.32 -10.02
C GLY A 91 -17.69 -7.91 -10.26
N ARG A 92 -18.21 -7.24 -11.29
CA ARG A 92 -17.89 -5.84 -11.59
C ARG A 92 -18.19 -4.93 -10.40
N TYR A 93 -19.40 -5.03 -9.84
CA TYR A 93 -19.79 -4.21 -8.69
C TYR A 93 -19.03 -4.58 -7.42
N ALA A 94 -18.79 -5.86 -7.16
CA ALA A 94 -18.03 -6.31 -5.99
C ALA A 94 -16.59 -5.75 -5.99
N VAL A 95 -15.90 -5.86 -7.13
CA VAL A 95 -14.54 -5.32 -7.28
C VAL A 95 -14.55 -3.79 -7.19
N MET A 96 -15.48 -3.13 -7.87
CA MET A 96 -15.59 -1.67 -7.83
C MET A 96 -15.80 -1.15 -6.40
N LEU A 97 -16.69 -1.79 -5.64
CA LEU A 97 -16.95 -1.41 -4.24
C LEU A 97 -15.71 -1.64 -3.37
N SER A 98 -15.02 -2.78 -3.54
CA SER A 98 -13.80 -3.06 -2.78
C SER A 98 -12.68 -2.04 -3.07
N GLN A 99 -12.52 -1.64 -4.34
CA GLN A 99 -11.53 -0.63 -4.73
C GLN A 99 -11.88 0.74 -4.17
N LEU A 100 -13.16 1.13 -4.24
CA LEU A 100 -13.65 2.39 -3.66
C LEU A 100 -13.37 2.44 -2.15
N LEU A 101 -13.67 1.35 -1.44
CA LEU A 101 -13.43 1.25 0.00
C LEU A 101 -11.94 1.39 0.33
N VAL A 102 -11.06 0.69 -0.39
CA VAL A 102 -9.60 0.79 -0.16
C VAL A 102 -9.10 2.21 -0.43
N CYS A 103 -9.55 2.85 -1.52
CA CYS A 103 -9.19 4.22 -1.85
C CYS A 103 -9.67 5.25 -0.80
N LEU A 104 -10.76 4.97 -0.07
CA LEU A 104 -11.27 5.83 1.01
C LEU A 104 -10.58 5.53 2.35
N LEU A 105 -10.43 4.26 2.69
CA LEU A 105 -9.93 3.81 3.99
C LEU A 105 -8.43 4.09 4.14
N LEU A 106 -7.65 3.97 3.07
CA LEU A 106 -6.22 4.27 3.10
C LEU A 106 -5.91 5.70 3.57
N PRO A 107 -6.40 6.78 2.91
CA PRO A 107 -6.13 8.13 3.37
C PRO A 107 -6.69 8.38 4.77
N CYS A 108 -7.88 7.87 5.11
CA CYS A 108 -8.42 7.99 6.47
C CYS A 108 -7.47 7.40 7.52
N ALA A 109 -6.90 6.22 7.27
CA ALA A 109 -5.99 5.58 8.19
C ALA A 109 -4.66 6.35 8.31
N PHE A 110 -4.14 6.91 7.20
CA PHE A 110 -2.99 7.82 7.22
C PHE A 110 -3.25 9.10 8.01
N LEU A 111 -4.45 9.68 7.91
CA LEU A 111 -4.83 10.89 8.65
C LEU A 111 -4.85 10.63 10.16
N VAL A 112 -5.46 9.52 10.58
CA VAL A 112 -5.54 9.16 12.01
C VAL A 112 -4.16 8.85 12.56
N LEU A 113 -3.40 7.96 11.91
CA LEU A 113 -2.06 7.59 12.37
C LEU A 113 -1.11 8.79 12.38
N GLY A 114 -1.14 9.61 11.33
CA GLY A 114 -0.32 10.83 11.25
C GLY A 114 -0.66 11.84 12.35
N SER A 115 -1.94 12.04 12.66
CA SER A 115 -2.33 12.93 13.76
C SER A 115 -1.85 12.44 15.12
N MET A 116 -1.88 11.12 15.37
CA MET A 116 -1.39 10.54 16.63
C MET A 116 0.12 10.67 16.75
N LEU A 117 0.86 10.51 15.66
CA LEU A 117 2.32 10.69 15.64
C LEU A 117 2.72 12.14 15.95
N LEU A 118 2.01 13.13 15.38
CA LEU A 118 2.27 14.54 15.66
C LEU A 118 1.95 14.93 17.11
N ASP A 119 0.89 14.36 17.67
CA ASP A 119 0.52 14.56 19.07
C ASP A 119 1.59 14.03 20.03
N VAL A 120 2.16 12.85 19.72
CA VAL A 120 3.28 12.27 20.48
C VAL A 120 4.58 13.06 20.30
N LEU A 121 4.84 13.58 19.10
CA LEU A 121 6.05 14.35 18.79
C LEU A 121 6.06 15.74 19.45
N PHE A 122 4.89 16.38 19.54
CA PHE A 122 4.70 17.70 20.14
C PHE A 122 3.64 17.63 21.25
N PRO A 123 3.98 17.03 22.41
CA PRO A 123 3.03 16.86 23.50
C PRO A 123 2.56 18.22 24.02
N ASP A 124 1.27 18.31 24.34
CA ASP A 124 0.59 19.50 24.90
C ASP A 124 0.66 20.79 24.06
N ALA A 125 1.12 20.73 22.80
CA ALA A 125 1.20 21.90 21.92
C ALA A 125 -0.18 22.30 21.34
N PHE A 126 -0.95 21.33 20.85
CA PHE A 126 -2.26 21.52 20.22
C PHE A 126 -3.19 20.32 20.46
N SER A 127 -4.50 20.52 20.32
CA SER A 127 -5.48 19.43 20.45
C SER A 127 -5.39 18.40 19.31
N GLN A 128 -5.76 17.15 19.59
CA GLN A 128 -5.80 16.07 18.58
C GLN A 128 -6.65 16.42 17.34
N ILE A 129 -7.76 17.15 17.51
CA ILE A 129 -8.62 17.59 16.39
C ILE A 129 -7.85 18.54 15.47
N PHE A 130 -7.03 19.44 16.03
CA PHE A 130 -6.22 20.35 15.24
C PHE A 130 -5.20 19.57 14.40
N TRP A 131 -4.49 18.60 14.98
CA TRP A 131 -3.54 17.76 14.24
C TRP A 131 -4.21 16.94 13.13
N MET A 132 -5.42 16.45 13.36
CA MET A 132 -6.22 15.75 12.34
C MET A 132 -6.58 16.67 11.16
N ILE A 133 -7.03 17.90 11.43
CA ILE A 133 -7.35 18.88 10.39
C ILE A 133 -6.08 19.29 9.64
N PHE A 134 -4.97 19.51 10.35
CA PHE A 134 -3.67 19.83 9.75
C PHE A 134 -3.18 18.73 8.81
N MET A 135 -3.27 17.47 9.23
CA MET A 135 -2.98 16.31 8.37
C MET A 135 -3.92 16.25 7.16
N ALA A 136 -5.21 16.53 7.33
CA ALA A 136 -6.16 16.54 6.22
C ALA A 136 -5.77 17.59 5.16
N VAL A 137 -5.47 18.81 5.58
CA VAL A 137 -5.07 19.90 4.68
C VAL A 137 -3.78 19.58 3.94
N THR A 138 -2.80 18.96 4.59
CA THR A 138 -1.49 18.63 3.99
C THR A 138 -1.55 17.41 3.06
N VAL A 139 -2.47 16.47 3.29
CA VAL A 139 -2.64 15.26 2.46
C VAL A 139 -3.52 15.51 1.22
N ILE A 140 -4.45 16.47 1.27
CA ILE A 140 -5.34 16.82 0.13
C ILE A 140 -4.55 17.07 -1.18
N PRO A 141 -3.48 17.88 -1.21
CA PRO A 141 -2.68 18.10 -2.43
C PRO A 141 -2.09 16.81 -3.01
N VAL A 142 -1.69 15.88 -2.14
CA VAL A 142 -1.12 14.58 -2.54
C VAL A 142 -2.20 13.69 -3.16
N CYS A 143 -3.41 13.70 -2.59
CA CYS A 143 -4.57 12.98 -3.14
C CYS A 143 -5.05 13.54 -4.49
N LEU A 144 -4.73 14.79 -4.81
CA LEU A 144 -5.13 15.45 -6.04
C LEU A 144 -4.13 15.27 -7.19
N ILE A 145 -2.99 14.59 -6.98
CA ILE A 145 -2.02 14.30 -8.04
C ILE A 145 -2.68 13.36 -9.07
N PRO A 146 -3.00 13.84 -10.28
CA PRO A 146 -3.83 13.09 -11.22
C PRO A 146 -3.04 12.07 -12.02
N THR A 147 -1.70 12.07 -11.93
CA THR A 147 -0.82 11.24 -12.75
C THR A 147 -0.02 10.25 -11.92
N LEU A 148 -0.08 8.97 -12.27
CA LEU A 148 0.72 7.91 -11.64
C LEU A 148 2.24 8.17 -11.78
N LYS A 149 2.64 8.93 -12.81
CA LYS A 149 4.04 9.27 -13.04
C LYS A 149 4.57 10.25 -12.00
N GLU A 150 3.82 11.31 -11.68
CA GLU A 150 4.18 12.26 -10.62
C GLU A 150 3.91 11.69 -9.23
N ALA A 151 2.88 10.86 -9.07
CA ALA A 151 2.62 10.18 -7.80
C ALA A 151 3.75 9.21 -7.42
N SER A 152 4.37 8.55 -8.41
CA SER A 152 5.46 7.58 -8.15
C SER A 152 6.71 8.21 -7.51
N SER A 153 7.05 9.45 -7.85
CA SER A 153 8.19 10.14 -7.23
C SER A 153 7.89 10.59 -5.81
N VAL A 154 6.67 11.09 -5.56
CA VAL A 154 6.22 11.45 -4.20
C VAL A 154 6.16 10.22 -3.30
N ALA A 155 5.65 9.10 -3.81
CA ALA A 155 5.63 7.82 -3.11
C ALA A 155 7.04 7.32 -2.77
N LEU A 156 8.01 7.50 -3.68
CA LEU A 156 9.41 7.16 -3.44
C LEU A 156 10.02 7.97 -2.30
N VAL A 157 9.83 9.30 -2.32
CA VAL A 157 10.33 10.17 -1.25
C VAL A 157 9.69 9.80 0.09
N GLY A 158 8.38 9.56 0.10
CA GLY A 158 7.66 9.09 1.29
C GLY A 158 8.20 7.77 1.82
N CYS A 159 8.40 6.78 0.94
CA CYS A 159 8.94 5.47 1.30
C CYS A 159 10.36 5.56 1.89
N LEU A 160 11.25 6.33 1.26
CA LEU A 160 12.59 6.58 1.81
C LEU A 160 12.53 7.24 3.18
N GLY A 161 11.64 8.24 3.35
CA GLY A 161 11.39 8.88 4.63
C GLY A 161 10.95 7.89 5.70
N THR A 162 10.00 7.01 5.39
CA THR A 162 9.53 5.98 6.33
C THR A 162 10.63 4.99 6.66
N ILE A 163 11.39 4.49 5.69
CA ILE A 163 12.48 3.54 5.95
C ILE A 163 13.54 4.17 6.86
N ILE A 164 13.93 5.42 6.60
CA ILE A 164 14.90 6.13 7.44
C ILE A 164 14.34 6.32 8.86
N ALA A 165 13.07 6.73 8.98
CA ALA A 165 12.41 6.89 10.27
C ALA A 165 12.33 5.57 11.05
N ASP A 166 11.99 4.46 10.37
CA ASP A 166 11.90 3.13 10.95
C ASP A 166 13.28 2.65 11.46
N VAL A 167 14.34 2.81 10.65
CA VAL A 167 15.71 2.44 11.04
C VAL A 167 16.18 3.27 12.25
N VAL A 168 15.96 4.58 12.22
CA VAL A 168 16.32 5.47 13.33
C VAL A 168 15.52 5.11 14.58
N GLY A 169 14.21 4.93 14.47
CA GLY A 169 13.34 4.55 15.58
C GLY A 169 13.76 3.24 16.22
N VAL A 170 13.97 2.19 15.42
CA VAL A 170 14.41 0.88 15.93
C VAL A 170 15.80 0.97 16.57
N SER A 171 16.75 1.67 15.96
CA SER A 171 18.11 1.80 16.52
C SER A 171 18.14 2.53 17.87
N ILE A 172 17.31 3.57 18.04
CA ILE A 172 17.16 4.25 19.34
C ILE A 172 16.52 3.32 20.36
N LEU A 173 15.47 2.58 19.98
CA LEU A 173 14.81 1.62 20.86
C LEU A 173 15.76 0.50 21.31
N GLU A 174 16.57 -0.06 20.40
CA GLU A 174 17.57 -1.06 20.74
C GLU A 174 18.66 -0.52 21.66
N TRP A 175 19.00 0.77 21.55
CA TRP A 175 19.96 1.42 22.44
C TRP A 175 19.40 1.60 23.85
N GLU A 176 18.16 2.08 23.99
CA GLU A 176 17.49 2.27 25.28
C GLU A 176 17.19 0.95 26.01
N MET A 177 17.02 -0.17 25.28
CA MET A 177 16.79 -1.49 25.89
C MET A 177 18.06 -2.22 26.35
N ARG A 178 19.26 -1.69 26.13
CA ARG A 178 20.52 -2.26 26.63
C ARG A 178 20.87 -1.72 28.02
#